data_AF-A0A5S3Y8G4-F1
#
_entry.id   AF-A0A5S3Y8G4-F1
#
_cell.length_a   1.000
_cell.length_b   1.000
_cell.length_c   1.000
_cell.angle_alpha   90.00
_cell.angle_beta   90.00
_cell.angle_gamma   90.00
#
_symmetry.space_group_name_H-M   'P 1'
#
loop_
_entity.id
_entity.type
_entity.pdbx_description
1 polymer ?
#
loop_
_entity_poly.entity_id
_entity_poly.type
_entity_poly.pdbx_seq_one_letter_code
_entity_poly.pdbx_strand_id
1 'polypeptide(L)'
;YNGDKELVDVSSAFTPQKVEFMKAGGSYAVVFGKKLQTFAAETLGIEAPAVYAASKEISHENQGLTAVEKIFNNNSVGVASETALHAGSDVRVKVNIVGSQDTTGPMTSQELEAMAASVISPIVDGAYQSGCHTASVWDSKAQSNIPKLMAFM
;
A
#
# COMPACT_ATOMS: atom_id res chain seq x y z
N TYR A 1 -15.48 -7.78 28.69
CA TYR A 1 -16.02 -6.57 29.31
C TYR A 1 -16.48 -6.96 30.71
N ASN A 2 -15.85 -6.44 31.77
CA ASN A 2 -16.19 -6.78 33.17
C ASN A 2 -16.43 -5.49 33.96
N GLY A 3 -17.52 -4.77 33.63
CA GLY A 3 -17.89 -3.50 34.24
C GLY A 3 -16.90 -2.36 33.93
N ASP A 4 -16.62 -1.53 34.95
CA ASP A 4 -15.81 -0.31 34.85
C ASP A 4 -14.29 -0.54 34.89
N LYS A 5 -13.85 -1.81 34.86
CA LYS A 5 -12.42 -2.14 34.90
C LYS A 5 -11.81 -2.03 33.51
N GLU A 6 -11.07 -0.95 33.28
CA GLU A 6 -10.20 -0.80 32.12
C GLU A 6 -9.18 -1.96 32.06
N LEU A 7 -9.06 -2.60 30.90
CA LEU A 7 -8.13 -3.73 30.69
C LEU A 7 -6.85 -3.28 30.00
N VAL A 8 -6.96 -2.47 28.94
CA VAL A 8 -5.85 -1.93 28.16
C VAL A 8 -6.33 -0.71 27.38
N ASP A 9 -5.50 0.34 27.34
CA ASP A 9 -5.73 1.49 26.48
C ASP A 9 -5.35 1.15 25.03
N VAL A 10 -6.28 1.38 24.11
CA VAL A 10 -6.12 1.19 22.66
C VAL A 10 -6.21 2.50 21.88
N SER A 11 -6.33 3.64 22.54
CA SER A 11 -6.50 4.97 21.93
C SER A 11 -5.42 5.29 20.89
N SER A 12 -4.17 4.88 21.16
CA SER A 12 -3.03 5.05 20.25
C SER A 12 -3.19 4.33 18.90
N ALA A 13 -4.06 3.32 18.82
CA ALA A 13 -4.38 2.64 17.57
C ALA A 13 -5.32 3.46 16.67
N PHE A 14 -6.00 4.49 17.18
CA PHE A 14 -6.97 5.31 16.44
C PHE A 14 -6.33 6.59 15.88
N THR A 15 -5.28 6.43 15.06
CA THR A 15 -4.69 7.57 14.36
C THR A 15 -5.70 8.20 13.39
N PRO A 16 -5.57 9.50 13.04
CA PRO A 16 -6.48 10.15 12.11
C PRO A 16 -6.69 9.37 10.79
N GLN A 17 -5.61 8.83 10.22
CA GLN A 17 -5.66 8.02 9.00
C GLN A 17 -6.42 6.71 9.20
N LYS A 18 -6.21 6.01 10.32
CA LYS A 18 -6.93 4.78 10.62
C LYS A 18 -8.42 5.05 10.83
N VAL A 19 -8.77 6.18 11.45
CA VAL A 19 -10.17 6.63 11.58
C VAL A 19 -10.79 6.89 10.20
N GLU A 20 -10.05 7.49 9.26
CA GLU A 20 -10.52 7.61 7.87
C GLU A 20 -10.76 6.26 7.21
N PHE A 21 -9.83 5.31 7.37
CA PHE A 21 -10.00 3.96 6.82
C PHE A 21 -11.24 3.28 7.39
N MET A 22 -11.50 3.42 8.69
CA MET A 22 -12.71 2.89 9.32
C MET A 22 -13.98 3.54 8.77
N LYS A 23 -14.00 4.86 8.61
CA LYS A 23 -15.15 5.59 8.01
C LYS A 23 -15.39 5.21 6.55
N ALA A 24 -14.32 4.94 5.80
CA ALA A 24 -14.37 4.58 4.40
C ALA A 24 -14.59 3.07 4.15
N GLY A 25 -14.67 2.24 5.20
CA GLY A 25 -14.80 0.78 5.07
C GLY A 25 -13.54 0.08 4.57
N GLY A 26 -12.39 0.75 4.57
CA GLY A 26 -11.11 0.21 4.11
C GLY A 26 -10.12 1.31 3.71
N SER A 27 -8.85 0.94 3.57
CA SER A 27 -7.80 1.89 3.16
C SER A 27 -7.84 2.24 1.68
N TYR A 28 -8.29 1.32 0.82
CA TYR A 28 -8.23 1.48 -0.64
C TYR A 28 -8.90 2.76 -1.14
N ALA A 29 -10.15 3.01 -0.73
CA ALA A 29 -10.89 4.20 -1.17
C ALA A 29 -10.18 5.50 -0.77
N VAL A 30 -9.61 5.54 0.45
CA VAL A 30 -8.87 6.71 0.95
C VAL A 30 -7.56 6.90 0.21
N VAL A 31 -6.77 5.84 0.01
CA VAL A 31 -5.48 5.91 -0.69
C VAL A 31 -5.65 6.25 -2.17
N PHE A 32 -6.67 5.67 -2.83
CA PHE A 32 -7.01 6.00 -4.21
C PHE A 32 -7.46 7.46 -4.34
N GLY A 33 -8.32 7.93 -3.43
CA GLY A 33 -8.74 9.33 -3.38
C GLY A 33 -7.57 10.30 -3.17
N LYS A 34 -6.65 9.99 -2.25
CA LYS A 34 -5.39 10.75 -2.05
C LYS A 34 -4.56 10.82 -3.33
N LYS A 35 -4.41 9.69 -4.04
CA LYS A 35 -3.67 9.64 -5.31
C LYS A 35 -4.34 10.48 -6.39
N LEU A 36 -5.66 10.35 -6.56
CA LEU A 36 -6.44 11.12 -7.53
C LEU A 36 -6.35 12.63 -7.25
N GLN A 37 -6.46 13.02 -5.97
CA GLN A 37 -6.31 14.41 -5.56
C GLN A 37 -4.92 14.95 -5.85
N THR A 38 -3.87 14.20 -5.50
CA THR A 38 -2.47 14.60 -5.78
C THR A 38 -2.29 14.84 -7.28
N PHE A 39 -2.71 13.86 -8.10
CA PHE A 39 -2.63 13.94 -9.56
C PHE A 39 -3.41 15.14 -10.13
N ALA A 40 -4.63 15.39 -9.63
CA ALA A 40 -5.45 16.50 -10.08
C ALA A 40 -4.82 17.86 -9.72
N ALA A 41 -4.29 18.01 -8.50
CA ALA A 41 -3.62 19.22 -8.05
C ALA A 41 -2.37 19.52 -8.89
N GLU A 42 -1.53 18.50 -9.10
CA GLU A 42 -0.34 18.59 -9.98
C GLU A 42 -0.73 18.98 -11.41
N THR A 43 -1.75 18.34 -11.97
CA THR A 43 -2.24 18.62 -13.33
C THR A 43 -2.77 20.05 -13.48
N LEU A 44 -3.42 20.57 -12.43
CA LEU A 44 -3.97 21.92 -12.40
C LEU A 44 -2.93 22.98 -12.00
N GLY A 45 -1.74 22.58 -11.57
CA GLY A 45 -0.70 23.49 -11.09
C GLY A 45 -1.08 24.21 -9.79
N ILE A 46 -1.88 23.58 -8.93
CA ILE A 46 -2.30 24.11 -7.64
C ILE A 46 -1.75 23.28 -6.48
N GLU A 47 -1.72 23.86 -5.29
CA GLU A 47 -1.46 23.10 -4.07
C GLU A 47 -2.64 22.17 -3.76
N ALA A 48 -2.36 20.92 -3.39
CA ALA A 48 -3.40 19.96 -3.04
C ALA A 48 -4.11 20.40 -1.74
N PRO A 49 -5.45 20.53 -1.73
CA PRO A 49 -6.15 20.97 -0.53
C PRO A 49 -6.07 19.91 0.59
N ALA A 50 -6.06 20.34 1.85
CA ALA A 50 -6.00 19.43 3.01
C ALA A 50 -7.37 18.78 3.29
N VAL A 51 -7.78 17.82 2.45
CA VAL A 51 -9.05 17.09 2.57
C VAL A 51 -8.91 15.81 3.39
N TYR A 52 -7.78 15.13 3.25
CA TYR A 52 -7.47 13.91 4.00
C TYR A 52 -6.50 14.20 5.14
N ALA A 53 -6.47 13.30 6.14
CA ALA A 53 -5.48 13.31 7.20
C ALA A 53 -4.08 13.24 6.59
N ALA A 54 -3.25 14.24 6.95
CA ALA A 54 -1.86 14.33 6.55
C ALA A 54 -1.08 13.09 6.97
N SER A 55 -0.11 12.67 6.17
CA SER A 55 0.80 11.59 6.54
C SER A 55 1.60 11.96 7.78
N LYS A 56 1.86 10.99 8.65
CA LYS A 56 2.77 11.19 9.78
C LYS A 56 4.20 11.17 9.24
N GLU A 57 4.89 12.30 9.26
CA GLU A 57 6.28 12.40 8.84
C GLU A 57 7.18 12.63 10.07
N ILE A 58 8.21 11.81 10.25
CA ILE A 58 9.13 11.87 11.38
C ILE A 58 10.54 12.09 10.84
N SER A 59 11.23 13.10 11.37
CA SER A 59 12.64 13.35 11.07
C SER A 59 13.42 13.66 12.34
N HIS A 60 14.69 13.23 12.41
CA HIS A 60 15.58 13.52 13.52
C HIS A 60 16.84 14.25 13.03
N GLU A 61 17.08 15.43 13.57
CA GLU A 61 18.30 16.18 13.25
C GLU A 61 19.55 15.45 13.73
N ASN A 62 20.63 15.53 12.97
CA ASN A 62 21.93 14.92 13.27
C ASN A 62 21.90 13.39 13.44
N GLN A 63 20.84 12.72 12.97
CA GLN A 63 20.73 11.27 12.95
C GLN A 63 20.96 10.75 11.53
N GLY A 64 21.77 9.70 11.41
CA GLY A 64 21.98 9.01 10.14
C GLY A 64 20.82 8.07 9.78
N LEU A 65 20.66 7.80 8.49
CA LEU A 65 19.64 6.87 8.00
C LEU A 65 20.16 5.42 7.98
N THR A 66 19.30 4.50 8.40
CA THR A 66 19.44 3.07 8.16
C THR A 66 19.31 2.75 6.66
N ALA A 67 19.70 1.54 6.25
CA ALA A 67 19.55 1.09 4.87
C ALA A 67 18.08 1.09 4.42
N VAL A 68 17.15 0.68 5.29
CA VAL A 68 15.72 0.66 4.99
C VAL A 68 15.20 2.09 4.82
N GLU A 69 15.55 3.01 5.72
CA GLU A 69 15.15 4.41 5.59
C GLU A 69 15.68 5.03 4.29
N LYS A 70 16.92 4.75 3.88
CA LYS A 70 17.44 5.20 2.58
C LYS A 70 16.60 4.70 1.41
N ILE A 71 16.24 3.41 1.40
CA ILE A 71 15.41 2.80 0.35
C ILE A 71 14.02 3.45 0.31
N PHE A 72 13.38 3.64 1.47
CA PHE A 72 12.04 4.23 1.54
C PHE A 72 12.04 5.70 1.16
N ASN A 73 13.01 6.50 1.63
CA ASN A 73 13.14 7.90 1.23
C ASN A 73 13.34 8.02 -0.28
N ASN A 74 14.24 7.21 -0.87
CA ASN A 74 14.52 7.26 -2.30
C ASN A 74 13.30 6.91 -3.18
N ASN A 75 12.35 6.11 -2.67
CA ASN A 75 11.16 5.72 -3.40
C ASN A 75 9.90 6.49 -2.97
N SER A 76 10.00 7.43 -2.03
CA SER A 76 8.85 8.13 -1.47
C SER A 76 8.16 9.05 -2.48
N VAL A 77 6.83 9.14 -2.42
CA VAL A 77 6.02 9.99 -3.31
C VAL A 77 5.01 10.81 -2.51
N GLY A 78 4.87 12.09 -2.88
CA GLY A 78 3.95 13.03 -2.20
C GLY A 78 4.32 13.28 -0.74
N VAL A 79 5.62 13.30 -0.43
CA VAL A 79 6.17 13.71 0.87
C VAL A 79 6.22 15.23 0.91
N ALA A 80 5.77 15.81 2.03
CA ALA A 80 5.77 17.26 2.23
C ALA A 80 7.10 17.77 2.81
N SER A 81 7.75 16.97 3.66
CA SER A 81 9.02 17.33 4.29
C SER A 81 10.17 17.41 3.28
N GLU A 82 10.99 18.44 3.41
CA GLU A 82 12.29 18.56 2.73
C GLU A 82 13.39 17.75 3.43
N THR A 83 13.14 17.23 4.64
CA THR A 83 14.09 16.45 5.42
C THR A 83 13.88 14.95 5.27
N ALA A 84 14.95 14.18 5.50
CA ALA A 84 14.88 12.74 5.42
C ALA A 84 13.99 12.14 6.51
N LEU A 85 13.08 11.27 6.09
CA LEU A 85 12.12 10.59 6.94
C LEU A 85 12.76 9.40 7.65
N HIS A 86 12.34 9.20 8.89
CA HIS A 86 12.81 8.15 9.79
C HIS A 86 11.69 7.15 10.10
N ALA A 87 12.07 6.04 10.70
CA ALA A 87 11.16 4.98 11.13
C ALA A 87 9.95 5.51 11.91
N GLY A 88 8.77 4.98 11.59
CA GLY A 88 7.49 5.43 12.15
C GLY A 88 6.77 6.50 11.31
N SER A 89 7.38 6.96 10.21
CA SER A 89 6.70 7.76 9.19
C SER A 89 5.72 6.91 8.36
N ASP A 90 4.62 7.52 7.93
CA ASP A 90 3.62 6.96 7.01
C ASP A 90 3.83 7.54 5.61
N VAL A 91 4.35 6.73 4.70
CA VAL A 91 4.78 7.18 3.37
C VAL A 91 4.19 6.28 2.29
N ARG A 92 3.83 6.90 1.16
CA ARG A 92 3.60 6.17 -0.09
C ARG A 92 4.92 6.03 -0.82
N VAL A 93 5.16 4.88 -1.43
CA VAL A 93 6.40 4.61 -2.16
C VAL A 93 6.11 4.07 -3.57
N LYS A 94 7.03 4.33 -4.50
CA LYS A 94 7.11 3.61 -5.76
C LYS A 94 7.56 2.17 -5.49
N VAL A 95 6.84 1.21 -6.05
CA VAL A 95 7.19 -0.22 -5.99
C VAL A 95 7.86 -0.61 -7.29
N ASN A 96 9.03 -1.24 -7.21
CA ASN A 96 9.80 -1.70 -8.38
C ASN A 96 9.33 -3.07 -8.86
N ILE A 97 9.22 -4.06 -7.97
CA ILE A 97 8.90 -5.45 -8.33
C ILE A 97 7.72 -5.93 -7.50
N VAL A 98 6.73 -6.57 -8.14
CA VAL A 98 5.59 -7.20 -7.47
C VAL A 98 5.64 -8.71 -7.67
N GLY A 99 5.72 -9.46 -6.58
CA GLY A 99 5.71 -10.92 -6.59
C GLY A 99 4.43 -11.48 -6.01
N SER A 100 3.91 -12.55 -6.61
CA SER A 100 2.82 -13.34 -6.04
C SER A 100 3.09 -14.84 -6.23
N GLN A 101 2.36 -15.65 -5.47
CA GLN A 101 2.48 -17.10 -5.43
C GLN A 101 1.12 -17.76 -5.72
N ASP A 102 1.12 -19.04 -6.03
CA ASP A 102 -0.01 -19.81 -6.60
C ASP A 102 -1.24 -20.00 -5.70
N THR A 103 -1.09 -19.91 -4.38
CA THR A 103 -2.21 -19.94 -3.43
C THR A 103 -2.83 -18.56 -3.19
N THR A 104 -2.07 -17.47 -3.29
CA THR A 104 -2.59 -16.09 -3.18
C THR A 104 -2.96 -15.49 -4.52
N GLY A 105 -2.39 -15.96 -5.62
CA GLY A 105 -2.60 -15.48 -6.99
C GLY A 105 -4.07 -15.41 -7.38
N PRO A 106 -4.88 -16.47 -7.15
CA PRO A 106 -6.31 -16.44 -7.45
C PRO A 106 -7.10 -15.40 -6.67
N MET A 107 -6.78 -15.17 -5.39
CA MET A 107 -7.41 -14.11 -4.60
C MET A 107 -6.93 -12.74 -5.08
N THR A 108 -5.64 -12.62 -5.42
CA THR A 108 -5.07 -11.37 -5.95
C THR A 108 -5.74 -10.97 -7.27
N SER A 109 -6.00 -11.93 -8.18
CA SER A 109 -6.75 -11.63 -9.41
C SER A 109 -8.18 -11.18 -9.12
N GLN A 110 -8.87 -11.78 -8.13
CA GLN A 110 -10.21 -11.36 -7.72
C GLN A 110 -10.22 -9.92 -7.18
N GLU A 111 -9.22 -9.55 -6.37
CA GLU A 111 -9.08 -8.17 -5.87
C GLU A 111 -8.80 -7.18 -7.03
N LEU A 112 -7.97 -7.55 -8.01
CA LEU A 112 -7.71 -6.74 -9.20
C LEU A 112 -8.98 -6.55 -10.05
N GLU A 113 -9.75 -7.62 -10.27
CA GLU A 113 -11.04 -7.57 -10.97
C GLU A 113 -12.04 -6.68 -10.24
N ALA A 114 -12.13 -6.80 -8.91
CA ALA A 114 -13.00 -5.97 -8.08
C ALA A 114 -12.62 -4.47 -8.14
N MET A 115 -11.35 -4.17 -8.39
CA MET A 115 -10.85 -2.81 -8.64
C MET A 115 -10.96 -2.37 -10.11
N ALA A 116 -11.59 -3.17 -10.97
CA ALA A 116 -11.68 -2.96 -12.42
C ALA A 116 -10.30 -2.79 -13.11
N ALA A 117 -9.25 -3.38 -12.53
CA ALA A 117 -7.94 -3.43 -13.16
C ALA A 117 -7.99 -4.41 -14.34
N SER A 118 -7.34 -4.06 -15.46
CA SER A 118 -7.12 -4.97 -16.59
C SER A 118 -5.68 -5.45 -16.68
N VAL A 119 -4.75 -4.64 -16.16
CA VAL A 119 -3.33 -4.93 -16.06
C VAL A 119 -2.79 -4.37 -14.75
N ILE A 120 -1.68 -4.91 -14.27
CA ILE A 120 -0.91 -4.29 -13.21
C ILE A 120 -0.31 -2.96 -13.67
N SER A 121 0.12 -2.13 -12.72
CA SER A 121 0.61 -0.80 -13.06
C SER A 121 1.85 -0.85 -13.96
N PRO A 122 1.90 -0.11 -15.09
CA PRO A 122 3.04 -0.12 -16.00
C PRO A 122 4.28 0.60 -15.45
N ILE A 123 4.20 1.16 -14.24
CA ILE A 123 5.32 1.86 -13.58
C ILE A 123 6.26 0.93 -12.83
N VAL A 124 5.84 -0.33 -12.61
CA VAL A 124 6.69 -1.35 -11.99
C VAL A 124 7.73 -1.82 -13.00
N ASP A 125 8.93 -2.12 -12.54
CA ASP A 125 10.01 -2.63 -13.37
C ASP A 125 9.79 -4.09 -13.77
N GLY A 126 8.96 -4.82 -13.01
CA GLY A 126 8.56 -6.19 -13.35
C GLY A 126 7.60 -6.80 -12.33
N ALA A 127 6.96 -7.89 -12.74
CA ALA A 127 6.15 -8.71 -11.85
C ALA A 127 6.31 -10.19 -12.15
N TYR A 128 6.07 -11.04 -11.15
CA TYR A 128 6.12 -12.49 -11.32
C TYR A 128 5.05 -13.20 -10.50
N GLN A 129 4.62 -14.35 -11.02
CA GLN A 129 3.75 -15.30 -10.35
C GLN A 129 4.49 -16.65 -10.25
N SER A 130 4.66 -17.17 -9.04
CA SER A 130 5.30 -18.47 -8.82
C SER A 130 4.29 -19.60 -8.60
N GLY A 131 4.71 -20.84 -8.86
CA GLY A 131 3.94 -22.07 -8.69
C GLY A 131 4.46 -22.96 -7.54
N CYS A 132 5.01 -22.38 -6.47
CA CYS A 132 5.81 -23.14 -5.52
C CYS A 132 5.01 -23.96 -4.48
N HIS A 133 3.76 -23.62 -4.18
CA HIS A 133 2.99 -24.26 -3.10
C HIS A 133 2.18 -25.47 -3.57
N THR A 134 1.78 -25.49 -4.85
CA THR A 134 0.92 -26.53 -5.45
C THR A 134 1.67 -27.39 -6.47
N ALA A 135 2.96 -27.13 -6.70
CA ALA A 135 3.81 -27.90 -7.62
C ALA A 135 3.79 -29.41 -7.35
N SER A 136 3.74 -29.84 -6.09
CA SER A 136 3.78 -31.26 -5.72
C SER A 136 2.50 -32.02 -6.03
N VAL A 137 1.37 -31.31 -6.14
CA VAL A 137 0.03 -31.89 -6.36
C VAL A 137 -0.59 -31.52 -7.70
N TRP A 138 0.11 -30.72 -8.51
CA TRP A 138 -0.19 -30.19 -9.86
C TRP A 138 -1.48 -30.67 -10.56
N ASP A 139 -2.62 -30.38 -9.95
CA ASP A 139 -3.92 -30.82 -10.42
C ASP A 139 -4.47 -29.88 -11.50
N SER A 140 -5.60 -30.25 -12.11
CA SER A 140 -6.24 -29.40 -13.13
C SER A 140 -6.62 -28.02 -12.59
N LYS A 141 -6.86 -27.90 -11.28
CA LYS A 141 -7.20 -26.63 -10.64
C LYS A 141 -5.97 -25.72 -10.55
N ALA A 142 -4.83 -26.24 -10.10
CA ALA A 142 -3.55 -25.52 -10.06
C ALA A 142 -3.15 -25.03 -11.46
N GLN A 143 -3.27 -25.90 -12.47
CA GLN A 143 -3.02 -25.56 -13.88
C GLN A 143 -3.91 -24.41 -14.36
N SER A 144 -5.19 -24.42 -14.00
CA SER A 144 -6.14 -23.36 -14.38
C SER A 144 -5.94 -22.04 -13.62
N ASN A 145 -5.38 -22.09 -12.42
CA ASN A 145 -5.31 -20.95 -11.51
C ASN A 145 -4.04 -20.12 -11.70
N ILE A 146 -2.90 -20.74 -11.96
CA ILE A 146 -1.62 -20.04 -12.11
C ILE A 146 -1.66 -18.96 -13.20
N PRO A 147 -2.22 -19.20 -14.40
CA PRO A 147 -2.27 -18.19 -15.45
C PRO A 147 -3.18 -16.99 -15.13
N LYS A 148 -4.08 -17.08 -14.15
CA LYS A 148 -5.09 -16.03 -13.89
C LYS A 148 -4.46 -14.70 -13.51
N LEU A 149 -3.51 -14.70 -12.57
CA LEU A 149 -2.82 -13.47 -12.22
C LEU A 149 -1.85 -13.03 -13.32
N MET A 150 -1.22 -13.98 -14.02
CA MET A 150 -0.32 -13.67 -15.14
C MET A 150 -1.03 -12.93 -16.27
N ALA A 151 -2.35 -13.08 -16.44
CA ALA A 151 -3.11 -12.33 -17.43
C ALA A 151 -3.15 -10.80 -17.16
N PHE A 152 -2.87 -10.36 -15.93
CA PHE A 152 -2.75 -8.95 -15.57
C PHE A 152 -1.30 -8.44 -15.68
N MET A 153 -0.30 -9.33 -15.69
CA MET A 153 1.12 -8.99 -15.68
C MET A 153 1.64 -8.70 -17.09
#